data_AF-A0A250Y9G4-F1
#
_entry.id   AF-A0A250Y9G4-F1
#
_cell.length_a   1.000
_cell.length_b   1.000
_cell.length_c   1.000
_cell.angle_alpha   90.00
_cell.angle_beta   90.00
_cell.angle_gamma   90.00
#
_symmetry.space_group_name_H-M   'P 1'
#
loop_
_entity.id
_entity.type
_entity.pdbx_description
1 polymer ?
#
loop_
_entity_poly.entity_id
_entity_poly.type
_entity_poly.pdbx_seq_one_letter_code
_entity_poly.pdbx_strand_id
1 'polypeptide(L)'
;MVKNAEKYAEEDRRKKEQVEAVNMAEGIIHDTETKMEEFKDQLPADECNKLKEEISKMRELLARKEKETGENIRQAASSLQQASLKLFEMAYKKMASEREGSGSSSTGEQKEDQKEEKQ
;
A
#
# COMPACT_ATOMS: atom_id res chain seq x y z
N MET A 1 -26.92 38.69 15.74
CA MET A 1 -27.47 37.45 15.15
C MET A 1 -26.61 36.92 13.99
N VAL A 2 -26.13 37.77 13.07
CA VAL A 2 -25.25 37.35 11.94
C VAL A 2 -23.93 36.69 12.39
N LYS A 3 -23.21 37.29 13.36
CA LYS A 3 -21.95 36.73 13.90
C LYS A 3 -22.07 35.34 14.53
N ASN A 4 -23.25 35.00 15.06
CA ASN A 4 -23.48 33.66 15.62
C ASN A 4 -23.72 32.65 14.50
N ALA A 5 -24.48 33.02 13.46
CA ALA A 5 -24.76 32.16 12.31
C ALA A 5 -23.48 31.78 11.55
N GLU A 6 -22.54 32.72 11.37
CA GLU A 6 -21.25 32.47 10.72
C GLU A 6 -20.38 31.49 11.52
N LYS A 7 -20.35 31.63 12.86
CA LYS A 7 -19.58 30.74 13.73
C LYS A 7 -20.09 29.30 13.68
N TYR A 8 -21.40 29.10 13.72
CA TYR A 8 -21.98 27.76 13.61
C TYR A 8 -21.74 27.15 12.22
N ALA A 9 -21.79 27.95 11.16
CA ALA A 9 -21.49 27.48 9.81
C ALA A 9 -20.03 27.02 9.66
N GLU A 10 -19.07 27.70 10.30
CA GLU A 10 -17.65 27.30 10.28
C GLU A 10 -17.39 26.04 11.12
N GLU A 11 -17.99 25.94 12.32
CA GLU A 11 -17.89 24.73 13.15
C GLU A 11 -18.48 23.49 12.48
N ASP A 12 -19.64 23.62 11.81
CA ASP A 12 -20.27 22.52 11.09
C ASP A 12 -19.45 22.10 9.88
N ARG A 13 -18.85 23.06 9.14
CA ARG A 13 -17.92 22.73 8.04
C ARG A 13 -16.71 21.95 8.54
N ARG A 14 -16.10 22.39 9.64
CA ARG A 14 -14.94 21.68 10.24
C ARG A 14 -15.27 20.27 10.67
N LYS A 15 -16.41 20.08 11.34
CA LYS A 15 -16.89 18.74 11.73
C LYS A 15 -17.14 17.86 10.51
N LYS A 16 -17.78 18.40 9.47
CA LYS A 16 -18.04 17.67 8.23
C LYS A 16 -16.73 17.23 7.56
N GLU A 17 -15.78 18.13 7.41
CA GLU A 17 -14.47 17.82 6.83
C GLU A 17 -13.70 16.76 7.63
N GLN A 18 -13.77 16.83 8.95
CA GLN A 18 -13.15 15.85 9.84
C GLN A 18 -13.79 14.47 9.66
N VAL A 19 -15.12 14.39 9.60
CA VAL A 19 -15.84 13.13 9.37
C VAL A 19 -15.50 12.54 8.00
N GLU A 20 -15.46 13.37 6.95
CA GLU A 20 -15.06 12.92 5.60
C GLU A 20 -13.62 12.39 5.59
N ALA A 21 -12.71 13.08 6.28
CA ALA A 21 -11.32 12.64 6.42
C ALA A 21 -11.21 11.29 7.15
N VAL A 22 -11.98 11.10 8.23
CA VAL A 22 -12.05 9.84 8.98
C VAL A 22 -12.55 8.72 8.09
N ASN A 23 -13.66 8.92 7.37
CA ASN A 23 -14.23 7.91 6.49
C ASN A 23 -13.25 7.53 5.36
N MET A 24 -12.55 8.51 4.79
CA MET A 24 -11.51 8.28 3.78
C MET A 24 -10.35 7.43 4.34
N ALA A 25 -9.89 7.78 5.54
CA ALA A 25 -8.81 7.06 6.21
C ALA A 25 -9.18 5.61 6.53
N GLU A 26 -10.38 5.37 7.06
CA GLU A 26 -10.88 4.02 7.35
C GLU A 26 -10.99 3.18 6.07
N GLY A 27 -11.47 3.78 4.97
CA GLY A 27 -11.48 3.13 3.66
C GLY A 27 -10.08 2.74 3.19
N ILE A 28 -9.11 3.66 3.27
CA ILE A 28 -7.73 3.38 2.86
C ILE A 28 -7.08 2.28 3.71
N ILE A 29 -7.32 2.29 5.02
CA ILE A 29 -6.85 1.21 5.92
C ILE A 29 -7.40 -0.13 5.45
N HIS A 30 -8.72 -0.23 5.25
CA HIS A 30 -9.37 -1.47 4.87
C HIS A 30 -8.90 -1.99 3.51
N ASP A 31 -8.82 -1.11 2.51
CA ASP A 31 -8.33 -1.45 1.16
C ASP A 31 -6.87 -1.91 1.21
N THR A 32 -6.05 -1.26 2.03
CA THR A 32 -4.64 -1.60 2.18
C THR A 32 -4.49 -2.96 2.86
N GLU A 33 -5.19 -3.20 3.98
CA GLU A 33 -5.18 -4.49 4.68
C GLU A 33 -5.61 -5.63 3.77
N THR A 34 -6.68 -5.44 3.00
CA THR A 34 -7.21 -6.45 2.08
C THR A 34 -6.17 -6.80 1.02
N LYS A 35 -5.59 -5.80 0.34
CA LYS A 35 -4.56 -6.03 -0.67
C LYS A 35 -3.29 -6.64 -0.07
N MET A 36 -2.91 -6.24 1.15
CA MET A 36 -1.75 -6.85 1.81
C MET A 36 -1.94 -8.35 2.05
N GLU A 37 -3.14 -8.78 2.42
CA GLU A 37 -3.46 -10.21 2.57
C GLU A 37 -3.50 -10.94 1.22
N GLU A 38 -4.07 -10.32 0.18
CA GLU A 38 -4.10 -10.88 -1.18
C GLU A 38 -2.71 -11.11 -1.77
N PHE A 39 -1.78 -10.17 -1.52
CA PHE A 39 -0.43 -10.20 -2.07
C PHE A 39 0.63 -10.67 -1.07
N LYS A 40 0.25 -11.15 0.13
CA LYS A 40 1.19 -11.42 1.23
C LYS A 40 2.38 -12.32 0.86
N ASP A 41 2.16 -13.29 -0.02
CA ASP A 41 3.18 -14.25 -0.46
C ASP A 41 4.17 -13.63 -1.47
N GLN A 42 3.81 -12.50 -2.06
CA GLN A 42 4.56 -11.76 -3.08
C GLN A 42 5.25 -10.51 -2.50
N LEU A 43 4.78 -10.03 -1.34
CA LEU A 43 5.30 -8.85 -0.67
C LEU A 43 6.50 -9.19 0.23
N PRO A 44 7.56 -8.36 0.26
CA PRO A 44 8.63 -8.49 1.24
C PRO A 44 8.10 -8.33 2.68
N ALA A 45 8.47 -9.25 3.58
CA ALA A 45 8.02 -9.23 4.97
C ALA A 45 8.35 -7.91 5.69
N ASP A 46 9.54 -7.35 5.44
CA ASP A 46 9.97 -6.08 6.06
C ASP A 46 9.08 -4.90 5.67
N GLU A 47 8.72 -4.79 4.39
CA GLU A 47 7.86 -3.71 3.91
C GLU A 47 6.40 -3.92 4.33
N CYS A 48 5.93 -5.17 4.38
CA CYS A 48 4.65 -5.53 4.99
C CYS A 48 4.58 -5.08 6.47
N ASN A 49 5.63 -5.30 7.25
CA ASN A 49 5.65 -4.88 8.64
C ASN A 49 5.61 -3.36 8.79
N LYS A 50 6.38 -2.62 7.98
CA LYS A 50 6.32 -1.16 7.94
C LYS A 50 4.92 -0.64 7.61
N LEU A 51 4.25 -1.24 6.63
CA LEU A 51 2.90 -0.83 6.25
C LEU A 51 1.87 -1.15 7.34
N LYS A 52 2.01 -2.29 8.04
CA LYS A 52 1.20 -2.63 9.23
C LYS A 52 1.42 -1.63 10.38
N GLU A 53 2.64 -1.17 10.60
CA GLU A 53 2.92 -0.12 11.58
C GLU A 53 2.24 1.21 11.20
N GLU A 54 2.30 1.62 9.93
CA GLU A 54 1.60 2.83 9.48
C GLU A 54 0.08 2.72 9.58
N ILE A 55 -0.49 1.55 9.27
CA ILE A 55 -1.92 1.29 9.51
C ILE A 55 -2.25 1.43 11.00
N SER A 56 -1.41 0.90 11.88
CA SER A 56 -1.61 0.98 13.33
C SER A 56 -1.57 2.43 13.82
N LYS A 57 -0.58 3.21 13.37
CA LYS A 57 -0.49 4.65 13.65
C LYS A 57 -1.72 5.41 13.14
N MET A 58 -2.22 5.05 11.97
CA MET A 58 -3.43 5.67 11.42
C MET A 58 -4.66 5.34 12.27
N ARG A 59 -4.81 4.09 12.72
CA ARG A 59 -5.88 3.69 13.65
C ARG A 59 -5.80 4.44 14.98
N GLU A 60 -4.61 4.61 15.53
CA GLU A 60 -4.39 5.42 16.74
C GLU A 60 -4.75 6.90 16.52
N LEU A 61 -4.38 7.45 15.37
CA LEU A 61 -4.72 8.81 14.97
C LEU A 61 -6.25 8.98 14.86
N LEU A 62 -6.95 8.00 14.29
CA LEU A 62 -8.41 7.97 14.22
C LEU A 62 -9.09 7.76 15.58
N ALA A 63 -8.44 7.08 16.52
CA ALA A 63 -8.92 6.95 17.90
C ALA A 63 -8.89 8.30 18.63
N ARG A 64 -7.90 9.15 18.32
CA ARG A 64 -7.80 10.52 18.84
C ARG A 64 -8.35 11.58 17.87
N LYS A 65 -9.20 11.18 16.91
CA LYS A 65 -9.74 12.08 15.86
C LYS A 65 -10.30 13.38 16.39
N GLU A 66 -10.93 13.39 17.57
CA GLU A 66 -11.51 14.59 18.20
C GLU A 66 -10.46 15.69 18.53
N LYS A 67 -9.20 15.30 18.70
CA LYS A 67 -8.06 16.19 18.96
C LYS A 67 -7.26 16.52 17.69
N GLU A 68 -7.66 15.95 16.56
CA GLU A 68 -6.97 16.09 15.28
C GLU A 68 -7.79 16.92 14.30
N THR A 69 -7.10 17.58 13.38
CA THR A 69 -7.76 18.30 12.28
C THR A 69 -8.08 17.35 11.14
N GLY A 70 -9.15 17.62 10.40
CA GLY A 70 -9.46 16.86 9.17
C GLY A 70 -8.31 16.88 8.16
N GLU A 71 -7.51 17.95 8.14
CA GLU A 71 -6.30 18.05 7.32
C GLU A 71 -5.21 17.06 7.75
N ASN A 72 -4.90 16.95 9.05
CA ASN A 72 -3.92 15.98 9.56
C ASN A 72 -4.34 14.54 9.21
N ILE A 73 -5.63 14.22 9.39
CA ILE A 73 -6.18 12.90 9.06
C ILE A 73 -6.04 12.63 7.55
N ARG A 74 -6.39 13.60 6.69
CA ARG A 74 -6.23 13.50 5.23
C ARG A 74 -4.78 13.29 4.81
N GLN A 75 -3.84 14.04 5.40
CA GLN A 75 -2.42 13.91 5.09
C GLN A 75 -1.89 12.52 5.48
N ALA A 76 -2.18 12.06 6.70
CA ALA A 76 -1.77 10.74 7.15
C ALA A 76 -2.39 9.62 6.28
N ALA A 77 -3.67 9.74 5.94
CA ALA A 77 -4.34 8.81 5.03
C ALA A 77 -3.68 8.77 3.63
N SER A 78 -3.33 9.94 3.08
CA SER A 78 -2.65 10.05 1.78
C SER A 78 -1.26 9.43 1.82
N SER A 79 -0.51 9.62 2.91
CA SER A 79 0.79 8.99 3.11
C SER A 79 0.69 7.47 3.17
N LEU A 80 -0.30 6.93 3.91
CA LEU A 80 -0.57 5.50 3.96
C LEU A 80 -0.90 4.94 2.56
N GLN A 81 -1.75 5.63 1.80
CA GLN A 81 -2.09 5.26 0.43
C GLN A 81 -0.87 5.27 -0.49
N GLN A 82 0.03 6.26 -0.37
CA GLN A 82 1.25 6.30 -1.17
C GLN A 82 2.21 5.17 -0.79
N ALA A 83 2.33 4.84 0.50
CA ALA A 83 3.15 3.72 0.96
C ALA A 83 2.62 2.40 0.42
N SER A 84 1.29 2.20 0.44
CA SER A 84 0.66 0.98 -0.08
C SER A 84 0.88 0.85 -1.59
N LEU A 85 0.67 1.92 -2.38
CA LEU A 85 0.94 1.92 -3.82
C LEU A 85 2.38 1.55 -4.15
N LYS A 86 3.36 2.12 -3.45
CA LYS A 86 4.79 1.80 -3.66
C LYS A 86 5.09 0.33 -3.36
N LEU A 87 4.53 -0.22 -2.28
CA LEU A 87 4.71 -1.63 -1.92
C LEU A 87 4.20 -2.55 -3.02
N PHE A 88 2.97 -2.32 -3.51
CA PHE A 88 2.40 -3.12 -4.58
C PHE A 88 3.16 -2.95 -5.89
N GLU A 89 3.59 -1.74 -6.25
CA GLU A 89 4.41 -1.50 -7.43
C GLU A 89 5.74 -2.27 -7.39
N MET A 90 6.41 -2.28 -6.23
CA MET A 90 7.64 -3.06 -6.03
C MET A 90 7.41 -4.56 -6.18
N ALA A 91 6.31 -5.08 -5.63
CA ALA A 91 5.97 -6.50 -5.75
C ALA A 91 5.66 -6.91 -7.20
N TYR A 92 4.88 -6.10 -7.92
CA TYR A 92 4.62 -6.32 -9.35
C TYR A 92 5.91 -6.29 -10.18
N LYS A 93 6.80 -5.32 -9.93
CA LYS A 93 8.10 -5.23 -10.60
C LYS A 93 8.97 -6.45 -10.32
N LYS A 94 9.04 -6.90 -9.06
CA LYS A 94 9.80 -8.10 -8.67
C LYS A 94 9.27 -9.34 -9.38
N MET A 95 7.95 -9.54 -9.41
CA MET A 95 7.32 -10.65 -10.14
C MET A 95 7.62 -10.64 -11.63
N ALA A 96 7.55 -9.47 -12.27
CA ALA A 96 7.86 -9.34 -13.70
C ALA A 96 9.31 -9.72 -13.98
N SER A 97 10.25 -9.25 -13.17
CA SER A 97 11.68 -9.58 -13.31
C SER A 97 12.01 -11.05 -13.04
N GLU A 98 11.37 -11.70 -12.07
CA GLU A 98 11.54 -13.14 -11.80
C GLU A 98 11.00 -14.01 -12.95
N ARG A 99 9.95 -13.54 -13.64
CA ARG A 99 9.35 -14.24 -14.78
C ARG A 99 10.18 -14.14 -16.06
N GLU A 100 10.87 -13.03 -16.30
CA GLU A 100 11.84 -12.91 -17.40
C GLU A 100 13.16 -13.63 -17.12
N GLY A 101 13.57 -13.77 -15.84
CA GLY A 101 14.78 -14.51 -15.46
C GLY A 101 14.67 -16.04 -15.56
N SER A 102 13.46 -16.60 -15.48
CA SER A 102 13.23 -18.06 -15.51
C SER A 102 13.08 -18.64 -16.92
N GLY A 103 13.26 -17.83 -17.98
CA GLY A 103 13.18 -18.26 -19.38
C GLY A 103 14.50 -18.70 -20.02
N SER A 104 15.64 -18.71 -19.29
CA SER A 104 16.96 -18.94 -19.89
C SER A 104 17.83 -19.99 -19.17
N SER A 105 17.22 -21.05 -18.64
CA SER A 105 17.98 -22.17 -18.05
C SER A 105 17.29 -23.51 -18.32
N SER A 106 17.18 -23.88 -19.60
CA SER A 106 16.89 -25.24 -20.05
C SER A 106 17.35 -25.47 -21.50
N THR A 107 18.64 -25.27 -21.77
CA THR A 107 19.32 -25.88 -22.93
C THR A 107 20.73 -26.24 -22.52
N GLY A 108 20.84 -27.28 -21.68
CA GLY A 108 22.10 -27.94 -21.36
C GLY A 108 22.09 -29.35 -21.94
N GLU A 109 23.15 -29.66 -22.68
CA GLU A 109 23.68 -30.99 -22.98
C GLU A 109 22.77 -32.06 -23.62
N GLN A 110 22.91 -32.23 -24.94
CA GLN A 110 23.17 -33.57 -25.50
C GLN A 110 24.36 -33.46 -26.45
N LYS A 111 25.52 -33.87 -25.93
CA LYS A 111 26.73 -34.14 -26.70
C LYS A 111 27.23 -35.54 -26.33
N GLU A 112 26.76 -36.51 -27.08
CA GLU A 112 27.26 -37.89 -27.26
C GLU A 112 26.52 -38.35 -28.52
N ASP A 113 27.08 -38.90 -29.57
CA ASP A 113 28.31 -39.65 -29.74
C ASP A 113 28.55 -39.75 -31.26
N GLN A 114 29.79 -39.56 -31.70
CA GLN A 114 30.42 -40.28 -32.82
C GLN A 114 31.72 -39.59 -33.24
N LYS A 115 32.81 -40.14 -32.73
CA LYS A 115 34.14 -40.01 -33.33
C LYS A 115 34.78 -41.40 -33.31
N GLU A 116 34.78 -42.05 -34.47
CA GLU A 116 35.62 -43.15 -34.98
C GLU A 116 34.76 -43.85 -36.05
N GLU A 117 35.20 -44.15 -37.26
CA GLU A 117 36.49 -44.68 -37.64
C GLU A 117 36.80 -44.38 -39.12
N LYS A 118 38.07 -44.50 -39.44
CA LYS A 118 38.75 -44.17 -40.68
C LYS A 118 38.95 -45.45 -41.48
N GLN A 119 38.37 -45.56 -42.68
CA GLN A 119 38.94 -46.31 -43.82
C GLN A 119 38.22 -46.02 -45.13
#